data_AF-A0A3N2N585-F1
#
_entry.id   AF-A0A3N2N585-F1
#
_cell.length_a   1.000
_cell.length_b   1.000
_cell.length_c   1.000
_cell.angle_alpha   90.00
_cell.angle_beta   90.00
_cell.angle_gamma   90.00
#
_symmetry.space_group_name_H-M   'P 1'
#
loop_
_entity.id
_entity.type
_entity.pdbx_description
1 polymer ?
#
loop_
_entity_poly.entity_id
_entity_poly.type
_entity_poly.pdbx_seq_one_letter_code
_entity_poly.pdbx_strand_id
1 'polypeptide(L)'
;MKIATLIWECLLTMVSRIGIRYNKTGKLALCCMGKCENAYINEWVEYHIAQGFDKIFIYDNNDVDGERFEDVIGDYVKSGKCEIIDYRGRKCCQEEAYHDCYLKNNHDYDWIAVFDIDEFLTLKQHPDIKAFLYDSRYADFQVIHLNWMCYGDNDMLDSDGRSCQERFPIPLPYTTRRFKDFPENNHIKSIVRGGLKHINWRYITHTPWCFYKCCNGEGKECNVRSPYNPYNFDVAYFRHYYTKTIGEWIKVKQARGYGDMGDEDAKKKLGLDVFFMLNERTVEKEEYARKLIGSL
;
A
#
# COMPACT_ATOMS: atom_id res chain seq x y z
N MET A 1 11.50 -31.99 -15.25
CA MET A 1 11.37 -30.61 -14.72
C MET A 1 10.02 -30.38 -14.04
N LYS A 2 8.86 -30.52 -14.71
CA LYS A 2 7.53 -30.26 -14.13
C LYS A 2 7.17 -31.10 -12.88
N ILE A 3 7.52 -32.39 -12.86
CA ILE A 3 7.25 -33.28 -11.72
C ILE A 3 8.05 -32.86 -10.47
N ALA A 4 9.32 -32.49 -10.64
CA ALA A 4 10.16 -32.03 -9.53
C ALA A 4 9.64 -30.71 -8.93
N THR A 5 9.18 -29.78 -9.78
CA THR A 5 8.54 -28.52 -9.33
C THR A 5 7.25 -28.79 -8.55
N LEU A 6 6.41 -29.72 -9.02
CA LEU A 6 5.17 -30.08 -8.32
C LEU A 6 5.45 -30.73 -6.96
N ILE A 7 6.41 -31.65 -6.89
CA ILE A 7 6.82 -32.29 -5.62
C ILE A 7 7.34 -31.23 -4.64
N TRP A 8 8.14 -30.28 -5.12
CA TRP A 8 8.66 -29.18 -4.32
C TRP A 8 7.55 -28.26 -3.79
N GLU A 9 6.59 -27.85 -4.63
CA GLU A 9 5.45 -27.03 -4.19
C GLU A 9 4.55 -27.77 -3.19
N CYS A 10 4.31 -29.07 -3.40
CA CYS A 10 3.60 -29.91 -2.44
C CYS A 10 4.33 -29.97 -1.10
N LEU A 11 5.65 -30.19 -1.11
CA LEU A 11 6.48 -30.21 0.10
C LEU A 11 6.41 -28.86 0.82
N LEU A 12 6.63 -27.74 0.13
CA LEU A 12 6.58 -26.42 0.73
C LEU A 12 5.18 -26.09 1.28
N THR A 13 4.12 -26.51 0.59
CA THR A 13 2.75 -26.35 1.08
C THR A 13 2.53 -27.13 2.38
N MET A 14 2.97 -28.39 2.44
CA MET A 14 2.88 -29.18 3.67
C MET A 14 3.72 -28.57 4.79
N VAL A 15 4.99 -28.23 4.52
CA VAL A 15 5.90 -27.68 5.53
C VAL A 15 5.41 -26.33 6.06
N SER A 16 4.84 -25.49 5.19
CA SER A 16 4.29 -24.20 5.61
C SER A 16 3.01 -24.36 6.44
N ARG A 17 2.21 -25.40 6.19
CA ARG A 17 0.88 -25.57 6.80
C ARG A 17 0.84 -26.52 8.00
N ILE A 18 1.86 -27.35 8.19
CA ILE A 18 1.96 -28.24 9.36
C ILE A 18 2.41 -27.44 10.58
N GLY A 19 1.63 -27.52 11.66
CA GLY A 19 2.02 -26.95 12.95
C GLY A 19 2.09 -25.43 12.99
N ILE A 20 1.33 -24.73 12.12
CA ILE A 20 1.20 -23.26 12.20
C ILE A 20 0.78 -22.90 13.63
N ARG A 21 1.54 -22.02 14.27
CA ARG A 21 1.19 -21.39 15.53
C ARG A 21 1.03 -19.91 15.27
N TYR A 22 -0.20 -19.42 15.45
CA TYR A 22 -0.45 -17.99 15.40
C TYR A 22 0.01 -17.34 16.69
N ASN A 23 0.52 -16.13 16.56
CA ASN A 23 0.72 -15.25 17.68
C ASN A 23 -0.63 -14.95 18.35
N LYS A 24 -0.58 -14.66 19.64
CA LYS A 24 -1.73 -14.26 20.48
C LYS A 24 -1.36 -13.07 21.35
N THR A 25 -0.66 -12.12 20.75
CA THR A 25 -0.19 -10.89 21.37
C THR A 25 -1.31 -9.87 21.53
N GLY A 26 -2.37 -9.98 20.71
CA GLY A 26 -3.44 -8.99 20.62
C GLY A 26 -3.03 -7.69 19.95
N LYS A 27 -1.81 -7.63 19.38
CA LYS A 27 -1.20 -6.45 18.75
C LYS A 27 -1.23 -6.53 17.24
N LEU A 28 -1.42 -5.38 16.59
CA LEU A 28 -1.53 -5.23 15.14
C LEU A 28 -0.50 -4.21 14.64
N ALA A 29 0.25 -4.56 13.60
CA ALA A 29 1.21 -3.65 12.98
C ALA A 29 0.80 -3.26 11.56
N LEU A 30 1.27 -2.10 11.15
CA LEU A 30 1.23 -1.60 9.79
C LEU A 30 2.66 -1.35 9.31
N CYS A 31 2.93 -1.69 8.06
CA CYS A 31 4.20 -1.45 7.40
C CYS A 31 4.00 -0.65 6.11
N CYS A 32 4.80 0.40 5.93
CA CYS A 32 4.82 1.17 4.70
C CYS A 32 6.24 1.64 4.35
N MET A 33 6.43 2.03 3.09
CA MET A 33 7.60 2.78 2.64
C MET A 33 7.11 4.06 1.99
N GLY A 34 7.78 5.17 2.28
CA GLY A 34 7.42 6.49 1.76
C GLY A 34 8.61 7.20 1.15
N LYS A 35 8.38 7.93 0.06
CA LYS A 35 9.32 8.90 -0.51
C LYS A 35 8.55 10.16 -0.90
N CYS A 36 8.94 11.31 -0.39
CA CYS A 36 8.30 12.61 -0.61
C CYS A 36 6.79 12.59 -0.30
N GLU A 37 6.40 11.99 0.84
CA GLU A 37 5.02 11.93 1.32
C GLU A 37 4.80 12.78 2.60
N ASN A 38 5.75 13.66 2.92
CA ASN A 38 5.76 14.47 4.14
C ASN A 38 4.49 15.33 4.29
N ALA A 39 3.90 15.76 3.18
CA ALA A 39 2.64 16.50 3.16
C ALA A 39 1.41 15.70 3.66
N TYR A 40 1.45 14.36 3.61
CA TYR A 40 0.28 13.51 3.93
C TYR A 40 0.53 12.52 5.05
N ILE A 41 1.79 12.28 5.42
CA ILE A 41 2.12 11.25 6.40
C ILE A 41 1.48 11.48 7.77
N ASN A 42 1.30 12.74 8.21
CA ASN A 42 0.65 13.02 9.49
C ASN A 42 -0.81 12.56 9.51
N GLU A 43 -1.62 12.97 8.52
CA GLU A 43 -3.02 12.53 8.39
C GLU A 43 -3.09 11.00 8.30
N TRP A 44 -2.21 10.40 7.51
CA TRP A 44 -2.19 8.95 7.30
C TRP A 44 -1.85 8.19 8.59
N VAL A 45 -0.86 8.64 9.37
CA VAL A 45 -0.52 8.04 10.67
C VAL A 45 -1.68 8.19 11.65
N GLU A 46 -2.21 9.41 11.80
CA GLU A 46 -3.30 9.70 12.73
C GLU A 46 -4.52 8.82 12.43
N TYR A 47 -4.91 8.74 11.14
CA TYR A 47 -6.02 7.92 10.69
C TYR A 47 -5.82 6.44 11.07
N HIS A 48 -4.66 5.85 10.78
CA HIS A 48 -4.45 4.42 11.00
C HIS A 48 -4.21 4.07 12.48
N ILE A 49 -3.62 4.96 13.28
CA ILE A 49 -3.60 4.79 14.73
C ILE A 49 -5.02 4.84 15.31
N ALA A 50 -5.86 5.78 14.86
CA ALA A 50 -7.26 5.86 15.27
C ALA A 50 -8.10 4.64 14.85
N GLN A 51 -7.77 4.02 13.72
CA GLN A 51 -8.38 2.75 13.27
C GLN A 51 -8.02 1.55 14.16
N GLY A 52 -7.00 1.66 15.03
CA GLY A 52 -6.65 0.64 16.02
C GLY A 52 -5.34 -0.11 15.76
N PHE A 53 -4.47 0.37 14.87
CA PHE A 53 -3.11 -0.18 14.75
C PHE A 53 -2.25 0.18 15.99
N ASP A 54 -1.52 -0.80 16.52
CA ASP A 54 -0.69 -0.59 17.72
C ASP A 54 0.66 0.04 17.39
N LYS A 55 1.22 -0.31 16.22
CA LYS A 55 2.53 0.13 15.72
C LYS A 55 2.50 0.33 14.22
N ILE A 56 3.16 1.39 13.75
CA ILE A 56 3.44 1.64 12.33
C ILE A 56 4.95 1.65 12.10
N PHE A 57 5.43 0.77 11.24
CA PHE A 57 6.82 0.74 10.76
C PHE A 57 6.91 1.47 9.42
N ILE A 58 7.72 2.52 9.38
CA ILE A 58 7.81 3.45 8.27
C ILE A 58 9.22 3.41 7.73
N TYR A 59 9.39 2.89 6.53
CA TYR A 59 10.66 2.91 5.81
C TYR A 59 10.78 4.24 5.07
N ASP A 60 11.62 5.14 5.59
CA ASP A 60 11.83 6.47 5.03
C ASP A 60 12.80 6.37 3.84
N ASN A 61 12.27 6.51 2.62
CA ASN A 61 13.03 6.53 1.38
C ASN A 61 13.10 7.93 0.76
N ASN A 62 12.95 8.99 1.56
CA ASN A 62 13.28 10.35 1.13
C ASN A 62 14.73 10.47 0.61
N ASP A 63 15.02 11.59 -0.03
CA ASP A 63 16.39 11.92 -0.38
C ASP A 63 17.21 12.17 0.90
N VAL A 64 18.53 11.93 0.84
CA VAL A 64 19.42 11.95 2.03
C VAL A 64 19.37 13.31 2.75
N ASP A 65 19.29 14.39 1.98
CA ASP A 65 19.21 15.78 2.45
C ASP A 65 17.78 16.35 2.42
N GLY A 66 16.78 15.49 2.17
CA GLY A 66 15.37 15.87 2.17
C GLY A 66 14.79 15.98 3.58
N GLU A 67 13.58 16.54 3.66
CA GLU A 67 12.79 16.60 4.90
C GLU A 67 12.55 15.19 5.47
N ARG A 68 12.75 15.00 6.77
CA ARG A 68 12.59 13.70 7.42
C ARG A 68 11.14 13.50 7.82
N PHE A 69 10.66 12.26 7.79
CA PHE A 69 9.34 11.96 8.36
C PHE A 69 9.26 12.25 9.86
N GLU A 70 10.37 12.07 10.59
CA GLU A 70 10.42 12.34 12.03
C GLU A 70 10.13 13.82 12.37
N ASP A 71 10.43 14.74 11.46
CA ASP A 71 10.14 16.17 11.65
C ASP A 71 8.63 16.46 11.60
N VAL A 72 7.87 15.60 10.90
CA VAL A 72 6.41 15.74 10.71
C VAL A 72 5.62 14.94 11.76
N ILE A 73 6.05 13.71 12.07
CA ILE A 73 5.31 12.78 12.95
C ILE A 73 6.07 12.46 14.26
N GLY A 74 6.98 13.35 14.68
CA GLY A 74 7.88 13.12 15.81
C GLY A 74 7.19 12.73 17.12
N ASP A 75 5.96 13.19 17.37
CA ASP A 75 5.22 12.82 18.58
C ASP A 75 4.74 11.36 18.56
N TYR A 76 4.41 10.83 17.39
CA TYR A 76 4.11 9.40 17.22
C TYR A 76 5.36 8.53 17.34
N VAL A 77 6.53 9.05 16.93
CA VAL A 77 7.83 8.37 17.14
C VAL A 77 8.18 8.33 18.62
N LYS A 78 8.11 9.48 19.32
CA LYS A 78 8.41 9.59 20.76
C LYS A 78 7.49 8.72 21.62
N SER A 79 6.21 8.63 21.27
CA SER A 79 5.24 7.76 21.98
C SER A 79 5.40 6.27 21.65
N GLY A 80 6.28 5.92 20.70
CA GLY A 80 6.51 4.54 20.27
C GLY A 80 5.44 3.99 19.35
N LYS A 81 4.47 4.79 18.90
CA LYS A 81 3.42 4.40 17.94
C LYS A 81 3.97 4.26 16.52
N CYS A 82 4.96 5.07 16.15
CA CYS A 82 5.70 4.93 14.90
C CYS A 82 7.13 4.52 15.17
N GLU A 83 7.72 3.80 14.21
CA GLU A 83 9.16 3.54 14.14
C GLU A 83 9.62 3.85 12.72
N ILE A 84 10.64 4.69 12.61
CA ILE A 84 11.21 5.09 11.33
C ILE A 84 12.48 4.28 11.09
N ILE A 85 12.54 3.65 9.93
CA ILE A 85 13.71 2.90 9.45
C ILE A 85 14.30 3.69 8.28
N ASP A 86 15.54 4.16 8.44
CA ASP A 86 16.21 4.99 7.42
C ASP A 86 16.60 4.15 6.19
N TYR A 87 15.89 4.37 5.09
CA TYR A 87 16.11 3.77 3.78
C TYR A 87 16.47 4.84 2.73
N ARG A 88 16.85 6.05 3.16
CA ARG A 88 17.15 7.17 2.27
C ARG A 88 18.37 6.86 1.40
N GLY A 89 18.34 7.35 0.16
CA GLY A 89 19.37 7.09 -0.85
C GLY A 89 19.38 5.68 -1.45
N ARG A 90 18.55 4.75 -0.97
CA ARG A 90 18.39 3.42 -1.59
C ARG A 90 17.45 3.49 -2.80
N LYS A 91 17.70 2.66 -3.81
CA LYS A 91 16.88 2.53 -5.03
C LYS A 91 16.27 1.14 -5.13
N CYS A 92 15.09 1.03 -5.74
CA CYS A 92 14.38 -0.24 -5.97
C CYS A 92 14.27 -1.12 -4.71
N CYS A 93 13.95 -0.51 -3.57
CA CYS A 93 14.09 -1.13 -2.24
C CYS A 93 12.75 -1.42 -1.54
N GLN A 94 11.62 -1.16 -2.18
CA GLN A 94 10.30 -1.37 -1.57
C GLN A 94 10.05 -2.83 -1.16
N GLU A 95 10.41 -3.77 -2.04
CA GLU A 95 10.30 -5.21 -1.75
C GLU A 95 11.20 -5.65 -0.59
N GLU A 96 12.42 -5.08 -0.51
CA GLU A 96 13.36 -5.32 0.58
C GLU A 96 12.79 -4.78 1.90
N ALA A 97 12.25 -3.56 1.89
CA ALA A 97 11.64 -2.92 3.06
C ALA A 97 10.50 -3.77 3.62
N TYR A 98 9.54 -4.19 2.78
CA TYR A 98 8.41 -5.01 3.22
C TYR A 98 8.84 -6.39 3.71
N HIS A 99 9.88 -6.97 3.08
CA HIS A 99 10.45 -8.22 3.55
C HIS A 99 11.13 -8.07 4.92
N ASP A 100 11.97 -7.06 5.09
CA ASP A 100 12.68 -6.75 6.35
C ASP A 100 11.68 -6.53 7.50
N CYS A 101 10.64 -5.72 7.21
CA CYS A 101 9.58 -5.39 8.15
C CYS A 101 8.86 -6.64 8.68
N TYR A 102 8.47 -7.54 7.79
CA TYR A 102 7.83 -8.79 8.19
C TYR A 102 8.81 -9.67 8.98
N LEU A 103 10.04 -9.88 8.49
CA LEU A 103 11.00 -10.76 9.15
C LEU A 103 11.34 -10.33 10.57
N LYS A 104 11.53 -9.02 10.81
CA LYS A 104 11.86 -8.49 12.14
C LYS A 104 10.70 -8.56 13.12
N ASN A 105 9.47 -8.36 12.64
CA ASN A 105 8.32 -8.10 13.51
C ASN A 105 7.29 -9.23 13.56
N ASN A 106 7.37 -10.25 12.68
CA ASN A 106 6.32 -11.26 12.60
C ASN A 106 6.10 -12.04 13.90
N HIS A 107 7.01 -12.04 14.88
CA HIS A 107 6.79 -12.74 16.16
C HIS A 107 6.05 -11.89 17.22
N ASP A 108 6.01 -10.57 17.05
CA ASP A 108 5.50 -9.63 18.07
C ASP A 108 4.08 -9.12 17.81
N TYR A 109 3.52 -9.42 16.63
CA TYR A 109 2.20 -8.96 16.20
C TYR A 109 1.37 -10.11 15.64
N ASP A 110 0.06 -10.08 15.88
CA ASP A 110 -0.86 -11.10 15.38
C ASP A 110 -1.09 -10.96 13.87
N TRP A 111 -1.05 -9.72 13.39
CA TRP A 111 -1.16 -9.36 11.98
C TRP A 111 -0.27 -8.17 11.65
N ILE A 112 0.26 -8.17 10.42
CA ILE A 112 1.02 -7.08 9.83
C ILE A 112 0.35 -6.73 8.50
N ALA A 113 -0.21 -5.52 8.43
CA ALA A 113 -0.72 -4.94 7.19
C ALA A 113 0.43 -4.28 6.41
N VAL A 114 0.40 -4.38 5.09
CA VAL A 114 1.41 -3.76 4.21
C VAL A 114 0.71 -2.97 3.12
N PHE A 115 0.77 -1.64 3.20
CA PHE A 115 0.16 -0.73 2.23
C PHE A 115 0.84 0.65 2.27
N ASP A 116 0.63 1.46 1.23
CA ASP A 116 1.39 2.68 0.96
C ASP A 116 0.77 3.91 1.65
N ILE A 117 1.53 5.02 1.78
CA ILE A 117 1.07 6.24 2.48
C ILE A 117 -0.05 6.97 1.71
N ASP A 118 -0.22 6.70 0.41
CA ASP A 118 -1.35 7.21 -0.38
C ASP A 118 -2.59 6.29 -0.34
N GLU A 119 -2.62 5.31 0.57
CA GLU A 119 -3.69 4.33 0.71
C GLU A 119 -4.32 4.37 2.11
N PHE A 120 -5.65 4.52 2.18
CA PHE A 120 -6.41 4.56 3.44
C PHE A 120 -7.32 3.35 3.57
N LEU A 121 -7.13 2.54 4.61
CA LEU A 121 -7.98 1.39 4.88
C LEU A 121 -9.37 1.84 5.34
N THR A 122 -10.42 1.46 4.60
CA THR A 122 -11.81 1.71 4.95
C THR A 122 -12.50 0.39 5.32
N LEU A 123 -13.17 0.39 6.47
CA LEU A 123 -13.98 -0.73 6.96
C LEU A 123 -15.46 -0.33 6.88
N LYS A 124 -16.31 -1.15 6.23
CA LYS A 124 -17.75 -0.90 6.11
C LYS A 124 -18.60 -1.72 7.07
N GLN A 125 -18.09 -2.89 7.49
CA GLN A 125 -18.83 -3.84 8.32
C GLN A 125 -18.26 -3.95 9.73
N HIS A 126 -17.19 -3.22 10.03
CA HIS A 126 -16.47 -3.32 11.30
C HIS A 126 -16.12 -1.92 11.80
N PRO A 127 -16.16 -1.70 13.13
CA PRO A 127 -15.86 -0.40 13.72
C PRO A 127 -14.36 -0.06 13.71
N ASP A 128 -13.50 -1.07 13.74
CA ASP A 128 -12.05 -0.93 13.84
C ASP A 128 -11.33 -2.14 13.23
N ILE A 129 -10.01 -2.01 13.05
CA ILE A 129 -9.17 -3.04 12.42
C ILE A 129 -9.12 -4.34 13.21
N LYS A 130 -9.29 -4.26 14.53
CA LYS A 130 -9.26 -5.42 15.42
C LYS A 130 -10.50 -6.27 15.21
N ALA A 131 -11.68 -5.66 15.22
CA ALA A 131 -12.95 -6.31 14.92
C ALA A 131 -12.95 -6.93 13.52
N PHE A 132 -12.35 -6.26 12.53
CA PHE A 132 -12.16 -6.81 11.20
C PHE A 132 -11.28 -8.07 11.22
N LEU A 133 -10.04 -8.00 11.74
CA LEU A 133 -9.08 -9.11 11.64
C LEU A 133 -9.40 -10.34 12.51
N TYR A 134 -10.22 -10.16 13.55
CA TYR A 134 -10.70 -11.27 14.40
C TYR A 134 -12.11 -11.76 14.04
N ASP A 135 -12.69 -11.29 12.94
CA ASP A 135 -13.92 -11.86 12.39
C ASP A 135 -13.70 -13.34 12.04
N SER A 136 -14.67 -14.19 12.42
CA SER A 136 -14.61 -15.63 12.19
C SER A 136 -14.44 -16.02 10.71
N ARG A 137 -14.85 -15.14 9.79
CA ARG A 137 -14.64 -15.32 8.34
C ARG A 137 -13.17 -15.49 7.95
N TYR A 138 -12.24 -14.97 8.75
CA TYR A 138 -10.81 -15.00 8.46
C TYR A 138 -10.02 -16.02 9.31
N ALA A 139 -10.71 -16.85 10.11
CA ALA A 139 -10.06 -17.78 11.04
C ALA A 139 -9.12 -18.78 10.35
N ASP A 140 -9.51 -19.26 9.16
CA ASP A 140 -8.75 -20.27 8.40
C ASP A 140 -7.73 -19.68 7.41
N PHE A 141 -7.66 -18.36 7.30
CA PHE A 141 -6.80 -17.66 6.34
C PHE A 141 -5.61 -16.99 7.04
N GLN A 142 -4.47 -16.95 6.35
CA GLN A 142 -3.25 -16.32 6.86
C GLN A 142 -2.91 -15.02 6.14
N VAL A 143 -3.51 -14.81 4.97
CA VAL A 143 -3.37 -13.59 4.18
C VAL A 143 -4.78 -13.12 3.81
N ILE A 144 -5.00 -11.81 3.88
CA ILE A 144 -6.22 -11.16 3.41
C ILE A 144 -5.81 -10.17 2.33
N HIS A 145 -6.41 -10.28 1.15
CA HIS A 145 -6.28 -9.31 0.08
C HIS A 145 -7.49 -8.36 0.11
N LEU A 146 -7.22 -7.06 0.14
CA LEU A 146 -8.24 -6.04 -0.03
C LEU A 146 -7.93 -5.18 -1.25
N ASN A 147 -8.98 -4.81 -1.98
CA ASN A 147 -8.87 -4.10 -3.24
C ASN A 147 -8.64 -2.60 -3.05
N TRP A 148 -8.00 -1.99 -4.04
CA TRP A 148 -8.01 -0.55 -4.22
C TRP A 148 -9.39 -0.05 -4.66
N MET A 149 -9.79 1.09 -4.13
CA MET A 149 -10.77 2.00 -4.71
C MET A 149 -10.01 3.25 -5.12
N CYS A 150 -9.81 3.45 -6.42
CA CYS A 150 -8.98 4.54 -6.93
C CYS A 150 -9.72 5.89 -6.88
N TYR A 151 -9.00 6.94 -6.49
CA TYR A 151 -9.47 8.32 -6.48
C TYR A 151 -8.63 9.16 -7.46
N GLY A 152 -9.30 10.10 -8.11
CA GLY A 152 -8.68 11.02 -9.07
C GLY A 152 -8.22 12.31 -8.41
N ASP A 153 -8.11 13.34 -9.23
CA ASP A 153 -7.76 14.70 -8.84
C ASP A 153 -8.95 15.53 -8.34
N ASN A 154 -10.18 15.02 -8.49
CA ASN A 154 -11.44 15.69 -8.16
C ASN A 154 -11.47 17.15 -8.68
N ASP A 155 -10.92 17.36 -9.87
CA ASP A 155 -10.83 18.64 -10.59
C ASP A 155 -10.00 19.73 -9.92
N MET A 156 -9.16 19.36 -8.95
CA MET A 156 -8.22 20.27 -8.33
C MET A 156 -6.91 20.37 -9.12
N LEU A 157 -6.42 21.60 -9.33
CA LEU A 157 -5.16 21.86 -10.01
C LEU A 157 -3.93 21.69 -9.11
N ASP A 158 -4.04 22.07 -7.85
CA ASP A 158 -2.95 22.02 -6.87
C ASP A 158 -3.50 21.78 -5.45
N SER A 159 -2.60 21.49 -4.52
CA SER A 159 -2.93 21.39 -3.10
C SER A 159 -3.40 22.75 -2.55
N ASP A 160 -4.47 22.72 -1.76
CA ASP A 160 -5.01 23.87 -1.03
C ASP A 160 -4.80 23.76 0.49
N GLY A 161 -3.96 22.81 0.92
CA GLY A 161 -3.60 22.58 2.33
C GLY A 161 -4.60 21.75 3.13
N ARG A 162 -5.77 21.38 2.57
CA ARG A 162 -6.70 20.45 3.21
C ARG A 162 -6.17 19.02 3.20
N SER A 163 -6.80 18.16 4.01
CA SER A 163 -6.45 16.74 4.10
C SER A 163 -6.66 16.04 2.75
N CYS A 164 -5.94 14.93 2.52
CA CYS A 164 -6.08 14.11 1.33
C CYS A 164 -7.52 13.61 1.16
N GLN A 165 -8.12 13.12 2.24
CA GLN A 165 -9.48 12.59 2.21
C GLN A 165 -10.55 13.67 1.99
N GLU A 166 -10.33 14.89 2.46
CA GLU A 166 -11.22 16.04 2.25
C GLU A 166 -11.19 16.57 0.82
N ARG A 167 -10.00 16.58 0.19
CA ARG A 167 -9.81 17.08 -1.17
C ARG A 167 -10.34 16.12 -2.23
N PHE A 168 -10.23 14.82 -1.97
CA PHE A 168 -10.59 13.79 -2.95
C PHE A 168 -11.74 12.89 -2.45
N PRO A 169 -12.98 13.40 -2.35
CA PRO A 169 -14.08 12.65 -1.75
C PRO A 169 -14.76 11.65 -2.71
N ILE A 170 -14.63 11.83 -4.03
CA ILE A 170 -15.34 11.03 -5.04
C ILE A 170 -14.37 10.06 -5.72
N PRO A 171 -14.62 8.73 -5.67
CA PRO A 171 -13.78 7.77 -6.37
C PRO A 171 -13.96 7.85 -7.88
N LEU A 172 -12.98 7.35 -8.61
CA LEU A 172 -13.06 7.15 -10.06
C LEU A 172 -14.14 6.11 -10.40
N PRO A 173 -14.68 6.13 -11.63
CA PRO A 173 -15.51 5.04 -12.13
C PRO A 173 -14.84 3.69 -11.93
N TYR A 174 -15.59 2.69 -11.45
CA TYR A 174 -15.00 1.39 -11.11
C TYR A 174 -14.46 0.60 -12.31
N THR A 175 -14.76 1.07 -13.52
CA THR A 175 -14.32 0.50 -14.79
C THR A 175 -13.05 1.15 -15.35
N THR A 176 -12.49 2.16 -14.67
CA THR A 176 -11.26 2.88 -15.09
C THR A 176 -10.07 1.93 -15.22
N ARG A 177 -9.27 2.11 -16.28
CA ARG A 177 -8.14 1.26 -16.67
C ARG A 177 -6.97 2.14 -17.10
N ARG A 178 -5.76 1.89 -16.58
CA ARG A 178 -4.54 2.60 -16.97
C ARG A 178 -3.65 1.77 -17.88
N PHE A 179 -3.41 0.50 -17.52
CA PHE A 179 -2.42 -0.33 -18.24
C PHE A 179 -2.85 -1.75 -18.62
N LYS A 180 -3.97 -2.26 -18.10
CA LYS A 180 -4.34 -3.68 -18.24
C LYS A 180 -5.77 -3.89 -18.73
N ASP A 181 -6.01 -5.12 -19.20
CA ASP A 181 -7.32 -5.63 -19.61
C ASP A 181 -8.32 -5.77 -18.45
N PHE A 182 -8.01 -5.25 -17.27
CA PHE A 182 -8.89 -5.22 -16.11
C PHE A 182 -8.83 -3.86 -15.39
N PRO A 183 -9.89 -3.51 -14.62
CA PRO A 183 -9.96 -2.22 -13.93
C PRO A 183 -8.86 -2.04 -12.88
N GLU A 184 -8.41 -0.80 -12.66
CA GLU A 184 -7.38 -0.48 -11.67
C GLU A 184 -7.74 -0.94 -10.26
N ASN A 185 -9.04 -0.89 -9.92
CA ASN A 185 -9.58 -1.38 -8.65
C ASN A 185 -9.32 -2.87 -8.36
N ASN A 186 -8.94 -3.68 -9.36
CA ASN A 186 -8.59 -5.07 -9.13
C ASN A 186 -7.24 -5.25 -8.41
N HIS A 187 -6.39 -4.23 -8.36
CA HIS A 187 -5.17 -4.28 -7.57
C HIS A 187 -5.52 -4.47 -6.09
N ILE A 188 -4.63 -5.15 -5.37
CA ILE A 188 -4.79 -5.44 -3.95
C ILE A 188 -3.59 -4.97 -3.13
N LYS A 189 -3.78 -4.88 -1.82
CA LYS A 189 -2.71 -4.97 -0.83
C LYS A 189 -3.06 -6.07 0.17
N SER A 190 -2.04 -6.52 0.91
CA SER A 190 -2.14 -7.69 1.77
C SER A 190 -1.97 -7.38 3.24
N ILE A 191 -2.80 -8.05 4.05
CA ILE A 191 -2.65 -8.13 5.51
C ILE A 191 -2.29 -9.58 5.84
N VAL A 192 -1.17 -9.79 6.55
CA VAL A 192 -0.54 -11.10 6.73
C VAL A 192 -0.45 -11.43 8.21
N ARG A 193 -0.83 -12.66 8.61
CA ARG A 193 -0.65 -13.10 10.00
C ARG A 193 0.81 -13.09 10.40
N GLY A 194 1.10 -12.77 11.66
CA GLY A 194 2.40 -12.99 12.26
C GLY A 194 2.69 -14.47 12.52
N GLY A 195 3.96 -14.78 12.78
CA GLY A 195 4.47 -16.09 13.17
C GLY A 195 4.63 -17.08 12.01
N LEU A 196 4.37 -16.64 10.77
CA LEU A 196 4.47 -17.50 9.61
C LEU A 196 5.91 -17.59 9.11
N LYS A 197 6.29 -18.80 8.70
CA LYS A 197 7.56 -19.07 8.03
C LYS A 197 7.39 -18.95 6.52
N HIS A 198 8.48 -18.74 5.79
CA HIS A 198 8.49 -18.75 4.31
C HIS A 198 7.58 -17.70 3.65
N ILE A 199 7.49 -16.52 4.27
CA ILE A 199 6.90 -15.31 3.66
C ILE A 199 8.00 -14.56 2.92
N ASN A 200 7.82 -14.30 1.63
CA ASN A 200 8.80 -13.59 0.82
C ASN A 200 8.16 -12.46 0.01
N TRP A 201 8.59 -11.22 0.25
CA TRP A 201 8.11 -10.03 -0.45
C TRP A 201 8.99 -9.59 -1.63
N ARG A 202 10.09 -10.31 -1.90
CA ARG A 202 11.11 -9.99 -2.93
C ARG A 202 10.71 -10.33 -4.37
N TYR A 203 9.42 -10.27 -4.67
CA TYR A 203 8.90 -10.53 -6.02
C TYR A 203 7.83 -9.53 -6.45
N ILE A 204 7.03 -9.07 -5.49
CA ILE A 204 5.98 -8.09 -5.72
C ILE A 204 5.60 -7.39 -4.42
N THR A 205 5.31 -6.10 -4.51
CA THR A 205 5.03 -5.22 -3.38
C THR A 205 3.58 -5.29 -2.88
N HIS A 206 2.70 -5.97 -3.63
CA HIS A 206 1.27 -6.08 -3.31
C HIS A 206 0.94 -7.22 -2.37
N THR A 207 1.66 -8.35 -2.46
CA THR A 207 1.39 -9.56 -1.70
C THR A 207 2.62 -10.44 -1.59
N PRO A 208 2.85 -11.18 -0.49
CA PRO A 208 4.02 -12.03 -0.40
C PRO A 208 3.86 -13.28 -1.26
N TRP A 209 4.97 -13.73 -1.83
CA TRP A 209 5.09 -15.08 -2.30
C TRP A 209 5.14 -16.06 -1.12
N CYS A 210 4.11 -16.91 -1.01
CA CYS A 210 4.02 -17.97 0.00
C CYS A 210 3.03 -19.08 -0.41
N PHE A 211 2.88 -20.10 0.43
CA PHE A 211 1.97 -21.24 0.23
C PHE A 211 0.80 -21.27 1.22
N TYR A 212 0.48 -20.16 1.88
CA TYR A 212 -0.64 -20.10 2.82
C TYR A 212 -1.98 -19.86 2.15
N LYS A 213 -3.08 -20.04 2.89
CA LYS A 213 -4.41 -19.70 2.40
C LYS A 213 -4.60 -18.19 2.44
N CYS A 214 -5.17 -17.66 1.37
CA CYS A 214 -5.53 -16.25 1.23
C CYS A 214 -7.02 -16.11 0.92
N CYS A 215 -7.65 -15.06 1.43
CA CYS A 215 -9.02 -14.69 1.08
C CYS A 215 -9.14 -13.22 0.70
N ASN A 216 -10.25 -12.87 0.04
CA ASN A 216 -10.68 -11.48 -0.13
C ASN A 216 -11.38 -10.94 1.13
N GLY A 217 -11.85 -9.69 1.08
CA GLY A 217 -12.59 -9.06 2.17
C GLY A 217 -13.87 -9.79 2.59
N GLU A 218 -14.50 -10.60 1.74
CA GLU A 218 -15.68 -11.40 2.11
C GLU A 218 -15.34 -12.75 2.76
N GLY A 219 -14.05 -13.11 2.87
CA GLY A 219 -13.61 -14.44 3.33
C GLY A 219 -13.66 -15.51 2.24
N LYS A 220 -13.78 -15.12 0.95
CA LYS A 220 -13.71 -16.06 -0.18
C LYS A 220 -12.25 -16.29 -0.57
N GLU A 221 -11.85 -17.55 -0.72
CA GLU A 221 -10.47 -17.92 -1.05
C GLU A 221 -10.02 -17.31 -2.39
N CYS A 222 -8.79 -16.81 -2.44
CA CYS A 222 -8.18 -16.22 -3.64
C CYS A 222 -6.70 -16.59 -3.76
N ASN A 223 -6.09 -16.31 -4.91
CA ASN A 223 -4.70 -16.67 -5.16
C ASN A 223 -3.75 -15.72 -4.40
N VAL A 224 -3.05 -16.23 -3.39
CA VAL A 224 -2.09 -15.46 -2.59
C VAL A 224 -0.94 -14.87 -3.42
N ARG A 225 -0.59 -15.49 -4.56
CA ARG A 225 0.52 -15.06 -5.43
C ARG A 225 0.06 -14.15 -6.58
N SER A 226 -1.14 -13.57 -6.48
CA SER A 226 -1.68 -12.63 -7.46
C SER A 226 -1.80 -11.24 -6.83
N PRO A 227 -1.25 -10.18 -7.47
CA PRO A 227 -1.51 -8.80 -7.05
C PRO A 227 -2.88 -8.29 -7.54
N TYR A 228 -3.69 -9.17 -8.13
CA TYR A 228 -4.99 -8.84 -8.69
C TYR A 228 -6.06 -9.82 -8.22
N ASN A 229 -7.21 -9.28 -7.85
CA ASN A 229 -8.47 -10.01 -7.69
C ASN A 229 -9.62 -9.14 -8.20
N PRO A 230 -10.74 -9.69 -8.69
CA PRO A 230 -11.93 -8.91 -8.99
C PRO A 230 -12.32 -8.04 -7.79
N TYR A 231 -12.53 -6.73 -8.02
CA TYR A 231 -12.81 -5.80 -6.94
C TYR A 231 -14.10 -6.15 -6.19
N ASN A 232 -14.06 -6.01 -4.87
CA ASN A 232 -15.24 -6.01 -4.00
C ASN A 232 -15.00 -4.98 -2.88
N PHE A 233 -16.00 -4.12 -2.65
CA PHE A 233 -15.94 -3.03 -1.68
C PHE A 233 -16.97 -3.16 -0.57
N ASP A 234 -17.56 -4.35 -0.37
CA ASP A 234 -18.69 -4.53 0.53
C ASP A 234 -18.27 -4.62 1.99
N VAL A 235 -17.06 -5.13 2.25
CA VAL A 235 -16.53 -5.35 3.61
C VAL A 235 -15.46 -4.33 3.97
N ALA A 236 -14.39 -4.29 3.19
CA ALA A 236 -13.25 -3.40 3.40
C ALA A 236 -12.48 -3.18 2.09
N TYR A 237 -11.79 -2.05 1.98
CA TYR A 237 -11.01 -1.67 0.80
C TYR A 237 -10.00 -0.58 1.14
N PHE A 238 -9.03 -0.33 0.25
CA PHE A 238 -8.08 0.77 0.37
C PHE A 238 -8.49 1.91 -0.56
N ARG A 239 -8.78 3.09 -0.04
CA ARG A 239 -8.91 4.30 -0.87
C ARG A 239 -7.52 4.70 -1.34
N HIS A 240 -7.30 4.69 -2.65
CA HIS A 240 -5.98 4.93 -3.24
C HIS A 240 -5.91 6.28 -3.96
N TYR A 241 -5.14 7.21 -3.38
CA TYR A 241 -4.95 8.59 -3.86
C TYR A 241 -3.68 8.71 -4.69
N TYR A 242 -3.66 7.97 -5.80
CA TYR A 242 -2.48 7.73 -6.61
C TYR A 242 -1.96 8.98 -7.34
N THR A 243 -2.84 9.72 -8.02
CA THR A 243 -2.44 10.89 -8.82
C THR A 243 -2.40 12.17 -8.01
N LYS A 244 -3.38 12.34 -7.10
CA LYS A 244 -3.71 13.63 -6.48
C LYS A 244 -3.90 14.69 -7.59
N THR A 245 -3.56 15.95 -7.33
CA THR A 245 -3.69 17.03 -8.33
C THR A 245 -2.61 16.97 -9.41
N ILE A 246 -2.85 17.63 -10.56
CA ILE A 246 -1.83 17.72 -11.63
C ILE A 246 -0.57 18.46 -11.17
N GLY A 247 -0.71 19.45 -10.28
CA GLY A 247 0.41 20.14 -9.65
C GLY A 247 1.27 19.20 -8.82
N GLU A 248 0.65 18.36 -8.00
CA GLU A 248 1.36 17.35 -7.20
C GLU A 248 1.94 16.23 -8.07
N TRP A 249 1.24 15.84 -9.14
CA TRP A 249 1.76 14.89 -10.10
C TRP A 249 3.09 15.35 -10.69
N ILE A 250 3.16 16.61 -11.15
CA ILE A 250 4.37 17.17 -11.76
C ILE A 250 5.45 17.43 -10.70
N LYS A 251 5.12 18.15 -9.62
CA LYS A 251 6.08 18.61 -8.62
C LYS A 251 6.63 17.47 -7.75
N VAL A 252 5.84 16.44 -7.51
CA VAL A 252 6.17 15.37 -6.54
C VAL A 252 6.27 14.01 -7.24
N LYS A 253 5.19 13.53 -7.88
CA LYS A 253 5.16 12.13 -8.39
C LYS A 253 6.16 11.91 -9.52
N GLN A 254 6.19 12.79 -10.52
CA GLN A 254 7.13 12.73 -11.64
C GLN A 254 8.57 12.97 -11.18
N ALA A 255 8.77 13.93 -10.28
CA ALA A 255 10.09 14.29 -9.77
C ALA A 255 10.73 13.15 -8.97
N ARG A 256 9.95 12.45 -8.12
CA ARG A 256 10.48 11.40 -7.23
C ARG A 256 10.65 10.02 -7.88
N GLY A 257 9.81 9.67 -8.87
CA GLY A 257 9.78 8.34 -9.48
C GLY A 257 9.01 7.28 -8.67
N TYR A 258 9.39 6.00 -8.84
CA TYR A 258 8.80 4.83 -8.17
C TYR A 258 9.79 4.20 -7.19
N GLY A 259 9.30 3.61 -6.09
CA GLY A 259 10.15 2.97 -5.07
C GLY A 259 10.66 1.57 -5.44
N ASP A 260 10.08 0.94 -6.45
CA ASP A 260 10.35 -0.42 -6.93
C ASP A 260 10.99 -0.45 -8.34
N MET A 261 11.30 0.72 -8.91
CA MET A 261 11.75 0.83 -10.31
C MET A 261 12.81 1.93 -10.48
N GLY A 262 13.67 1.77 -11.49
CA GLY A 262 14.69 2.77 -11.84
C GLY A 262 14.13 4.02 -12.52
N ASP A 263 14.88 5.12 -12.45
CA ASP A 263 14.44 6.46 -12.87
C ASP A 263 14.06 6.54 -14.37
N GLU A 264 14.81 5.86 -15.24
CA GLU A 264 14.53 5.86 -16.69
C GLU A 264 13.19 5.21 -17.04
N ASP A 265 12.86 4.11 -16.37
CA ASP A 265 11.60 3.39 -16.59
C ASP A 265 10.43 4.10 -15.92
N ALA A 266 10.66 4.73 -14.77
CA ALA A 266 9.68 5.59 -14.12
C ALA A 266 9.28 6.77 -15.02
N LYS A 267 10.24 7.44 -15.65
CA LYS A 267 9.98 8.56 -16.59
C LYS A 267 9.05 8.16 -17.74
N LYS A 268 9.18 6.93 -18.27
CA LYS A 268 8.31 6.42 -19.34
C LYS A 268 6.86 6.21 -18.85
N LYS A 269 6.66 5.96 -17.56
CA LYS A 269 5.37 5.59 -16.95
C LYS A 269 4.68 6.72 -16.19
N LEU A 270 5.33 7.88 -16.05
CA LEU A 270 4.84 9.01 -15.26
C LEU A 270 4.53 10.24 -16.10
N GLY A 271 4.46 10.16 -17.43
CA GLY A 271 4.08 11.28 -18.30
C GLY A 271 2.68 11.85 -18.03
N LEU A 272 2.38 13.05 -18.56
CA LEU A 272 1.07 13.69 -18.40
C LEU A 272 -0.07 12.90 -19.04
N ASP A 273 0.17 12.22 -20.16
CA ASP A 273 -0.85 11.33 -20.75
C ASP A 273 -1.30 10.25 -19.76
N VAL A 274 -0.37 9.81 -18.90
CA VAL A 274 -0.65 8.80 -17.89
C VAL A 274 -1.48 9.37 -16.74
N PHE A 275 -1.29 10.65 -16.39
CA PHE A 275 -2.17 11.36 -15.47
C PHE A 275 -3.60 11.43 -16.03
N PHE A 276 -3.75 11.75 -17.33
CA PHE A 276 -5.04 11.85 -18.00
C PHE A 276 -5.70 10.51 -18.34
N MET A 277 -5.04 9.37 -18.10
CA MET A 277 -5.71 8.06 -18.13
C MET A 277 -6.65 7.86 -16.92
N LEU A 278 -6.40 8.58 -15.83
CA LEU A 278 -7.18 8.49 -14.59
C LEU A 278 -8.02 9.74 -14.32
N ASN A 279 -7.58 10.90 -14.84
CA ASN A 279 -8.20 12.19 -14.58
C ASN A 279 -8.72 12.84 -15.85
N GLU A 280 -9.76 13.66 -15.73
CA GLU A 280 -10.30 14.41 -16.87
C GLU A 280 -9.27 15.38 -17.44
N ARG A 281 -9.11 15.38 -18.76
CA ARG A 281 -8.23 16.28 -19.49
C ARG A 281 -8.98 17.57 -19.83
N THR A 282 -8.59 18.67 -19.20
CA THR A 282 -9.16 20.01 -19.43
C THR A 282 -8.09 20.98 -19.93
N VAL A 283 -8.50 22.02 -20.66
CA VAL A 283 -7.61 23.09 -21.14
C VAL A 283 -6.88 23.76 -19.97
N GLU A 284 -7.60 23.98 -18.86
CA GLU A 284 -7.06 24.58 -17.64
C GLU A 284 -5.92 23.73 -17.04
N LYS A 285 -6.11 22.40 -16.93
CA LYS A 285 -5.07 21.48 -16.45
C LYS A 285 -3.84 21.50 -17.38
N GLU A 286 -4.04 21.55 -18.70
CA GLU A 286 -2.94 21.62 -19.65
C GLU A 286 -2.17 22.95 -19.60
N GLU A 287 -2.86 24.07 -19.44
CA GLU A 287 -2.25 25.40 -19.26
C GLU A 287 -1.45 25.45 -17.96
N TYR A 288 -2.04 24.95 -16.87
CA TYR A 288 -1.38 24.89 -15.58
C TYR A 288 -0.14 23.98 -15.62
N ALA A 289 -0.23 22.82 -16.26
CA ALA A 289 0.91 21.92 -16.46
C ALA A 289 2.03 22.58 -17.28
N ARG A 290 1.68 23.28 -18.38
CA ARG A 290 2.67 24.03 -19.19
C ARG A 290 3.37 25.11 -18.37
N LYS A 291 2.63 25.82 -17.52
CA LYS A 291 3.19 26.84 -16.63
C LYS A 291 4.20 26.23 -15.65
N LEU A 292 3.86 25.10 -15.03
CA LEU A 292 4.75 24.42 -14.09
C LEU A 292 6.01 23.88 -14.78
N ILE A 293 5.86 23.18 -15.91
CA ILE A 293 6.99 22.60 -16.64
C ILE A 293 7.91 23.68 -17.20
N GLY A 294 7.36 24.81 -17.69
CA GLY A 294 8.17 25.93 -18.16
C GLY A 294 8.84 26.74 -17.06
N SER A 295 8.50 26.50 -15.78
CA SER A 295 9.09 27.16 -14.61
C SER A 295 10.14 26.31 -13.88
N LEU A 296 10.31 25.05 -14.29
CA LEU A 296 11.31 24.10 -13.80
C LEU A 296 12.56 24.12 -14.68
#